data_AF-A0A961YIW7-F1
#
_entry.id   AF-A0A961YIW7-F1
#
_cell.length_a   1.000
_cell.length_b   1.000
_cell.length_c   1.000
_cell.angle_alpha   90.00
_cell.angle_beta   90.00
_cell.angle_gamma   90.00
#
_symmetry.space_group_name_H-M   'P 1'
#
loop_
_entity.id
_entity.type
_entity.pdbx_description
1 polymer ?
#
loop_
_entity_poly.entity_id
_entity_poly.type
_entity_poly.pdbx_seq_one_letter_code
_entity_poly.pdbx_strand_id
1 'polypeptide(L)'
;MEAYQRERHLPRLAPVTARQLADDAPETQRYIVARLVRALRAERSRGRAGHWTYDLNRHIALKQALAAERRRLADLLKAGPKTHSPPGGGE
;
A
#
# COMPACT_ATOMS: atom_id res chain seq x y z
N MET A 1 -6.89 -6.94 17.53
CA MET A 1 -6.55 -6.47 16.17
C MET A 1 -5.05 -6.59 16.02
N GLU A 2 -4.57 -7.42 15.10
CA GLU A 2 -3.14 -7.56 14.82
C GLU A 2 -2.61 -6.23 14.24
N ALA A 3 -1.45 -5.77 14.70
CA ALA A 3 -0.85 -4.55 14.19
C ALA A 3 -0.49 -4.73 12.70
N TYR A 4 -0.65 -3.68 11.89
CA TYR A 4 -0.29 -3.74 10.48
C TYR A 4 1.22 -3.99 10.32
N GLN A 5 1.58 -5.15 9.75
CA GLN A 5 2.94 -5.54 9.38
C GLN A 5 3.09 -5.44 7.86
N ARG A 6 3.84 -4.43 7.38
CA ARG A 6 3.93 -4.09 5.95
C ARG A 6 4.34 -5.27 5.07
N GLU A 7 5.40 -5.98 5.43
CA GLU A 7 5.94 -7.09 4.64
C GLU A 7 4.97 -8.28 4.54
N ARG A 8 4.21 -8.54 5.62
CA ARG A 8 3.27 -9.66 5.67
C ARG A 8 1.92 -9.31 5.06
N HIS A 9 1.40 -8.13 5.33
CA HIS A 9 0.01 -7.78 5.00
C HIS A 9 -0.11 -7.14 3.63
N LEU A 10 0.83 -6.27 3.23
CA LEU A 10 0.68 -5.48 2.02
C LEU A 10 0.57 -6.34 0.74
N PRO A 11 1.39 -7.38 0.51
CA PRO A 11 1.27 -8.25 -0.67
C PRO A 11 -0.08 -8.96 -0.82
N ARG A 12 -0.80 -9.19 0.30
CA ARG A 12 -2.13 -9.83 0.31
C ARG A 12 -3.25 -8.83 -0.01
N LEU A 13 -3.00 -7.54 0.19
CA LEU A 13 -4.00 -6.48 0.05
C LEU A 13 -3.92 -5.79 -1.31
N ALA A 14 -2.70 -5.52 -1.78
CA ALA A 14 -2.43 -4.93 -3.08
C ALA A 14 -1.26 -5.67 -3.75
N PRO A 15 -1.24 -5.78 -5.08
CA PRO A 15 -0.08 -6.37 -5.73
C PRO A 15 1.11 -5.43 -5.51
N VAL A 16 2.13 -5.88 -4.81
CA VAL A 16 3.37 -5.14 -4.56
C VAL A 16 4.51 -6.14 -4.64
N THR A 17 5.62 -5.76 -5.25
CA THR A 17 6.79 -6.63 -5.34
C THR A 17 7.70 -6.46 -4.12
N ALA A 18 8.56 -7.44 -3.85
CA ALA A 18 9.57 -7.33 -2.79
C ALA A 18 10.49 -6.11 -3.00
N ARG A 19 10.81 -5.77 -4.26
CA ARG A 19 11.59 -4.56 -4.59
C ARG A 19 10.86 -3.28 -4.19
N GLN A 20 9.56 -3.18 -4.45
CA GLN A 20 8.75 -2.02 -4.03
C GLN A 20 8.59 -1.94 -2.51
N LEU A 21 8.63 -3.08 -1.81
CA LEU A 21 8.66 -3.10 -0.35
C LEU A 21 10.00 -2.61 0.21
N ALA A 22 11.12 -2.94 -0.42
CA ALA A 22 12.44 -2.51 0.04
C ALA A 22 12.76 -1.04 -0.30
N ASP A 23 12.03 -0.43 -1.24
CA ASP A 23 12.29 0.92 -1.72
C ASP A 23 11.61 2.00 -0.85
N ASP A 24 12.42 2.94 -0.36
CA ASP A 24 12.01 4.08 0.46
C ASP A 24 11.81 5.37 -0.35
N ALA A 25 11.83 5.30 -1.70
CA ALA A 25 11.51 6.43 -2.55
C ALA A 25 10.07 6.92 -2.32
N PRO A 26 9.83 8.24 -2.15
CA PRO A 26 8.49 8.80 -2.06
C PRO A 26 7.59 8.41 -3.24
N GLU A 27 8.16 8.25 -4.44
CA GLU A 27 7.47 7.82 -5.66
C GLU A 27 6.91 6.41 -5.53
N THR A 28 7.72 5.46 -5.05
CA THR A 28 7.28 4.08 -4.79
C THR A 28 6.21 4.05 -3.71
N GLN A 29 6.37 4.87 -2.67
CA GLN A 29 5.36 4.98 -1.62
C GLN A 29 4.03 5.57 -2.13
N ARG A 30 4.06 6.61 -2.99
CA ARG A 30 2.86 7.15 -3.65
C ARG A 30 2.18 6.09 -4.51
N TYR A 31 2.95 5.29 -5.24
CA TYR A 31 2.43 4.19 -6.05
C TYR A 31 1.68 3.17 -5.19
N ILE A 32 2.27 2.72 -4.07
CA ILE A 32 1.66 1.79 -3.11
C ILE A 32 0.34 2.37 -2.57
N VAL A 33 0.34 3.63 -2.12
CA VAL A 33 -0.85 4.31 -1.61
C VAL A 33 -1.96 4.34 -2.67
N ALA A 34 -1.63 4.63 -3.93
CA ALA A 34 -2.60 4.66 -5.02
C ALA A 34 -3.22 3.28 -5.27
N ARG A 35 -2.45 2.19 -5.17
CA ARG A 35 -2.99 0.82 -5.29
C ARG A 35 -3.95 0.47 -4.15
N LEU A 36 -3.60 0.82 -2.91
CA LEU A 36 -4.47 0.61 -1.75
C LEU A 36 -5.79 1.39 -1.86
N VAL A 37 -5.75 2.63 -2.33
CA VAL A 37 -6.96 3.42 -2.57
C VAL A 37 -7.86 2.74 -3.60
N ARG A 38 -7.30 2.25 -4.71
CA ARG A 38 -8.07 1.52 -5.74
C ARG A 38 -8.66 0.22 -5.18
N ALA A 39 -7.87 -0.56 -4.45
CA ALA A 39 -8.34 -1.81 -3.84
C ALA A 39 -9.47 -1.56 -2.83
N LEU A 40 -9.36 -0.54 -1.97
CA LEU A 40 -10.40 -0.18 -1.01
C LEU A 40 -11.69 0.30 -1.69
N ARG A 41 -11.57 1.07 -2.78
CA ARG A 41 -12.73 1.48 -3.59
C ARG A 41 -13.45 0.28 -4.20
N ALA A 42 -12.70 -0.66 -4.77
CA ALA A 42 -13.26 -1.89 -5.32
C ALA A 42 -13.98 -2.71 -4.24
N GLU A 43 -13.35 -2.88 -3.07
CA GLU A 43 -13.93 -3.61 -1.93
C GLU A 43 -15.23 -2.94 -1.43
N ARG A 44 -15.22 -1.61 -1.30
CA ARG A 44 -16.41 -0.84 -0.93
C ARG A 44 -17.53 -0.96 -1.96
N SER A 45 -17.19 -1.01 -3.25
CA SER A 45 -18.17 -1.21 -4.33
C SER A 45 -18.85 -2.57 -4.21
N ARG A 46 -18.08 -3.64 -3.98
CA ARG A 46 -18.61 -4.99 -3.74
C ARG A 46 -19.56 -5.03 -2.55
N GLY A 47 -19.16 -4.44 -1.42
CA GLY A 47 -20.01 -4.40 -0.23
C GLY A 47 -21.32 -3.66 -0.47
N ARG A 48 -21.31 -2.55 -1.23
CA ARG A 48 -22.53 -1.82 -1.61
C ARG A 48 -23.43 -2.59 -2.56
N ALA A 49 -22.85 -3.39 -3.46
CA ALA A 49 -23.59 -4.21 -4.40
C ALA A 49 -24.11 -5.53 -3.80
N GLY A 50 -23.84 -5.81 -2.52
CA GLY A 50 -24.12 -7.11 -1.92
C GLY A 50 -23.36 -8.26 -2.60
N HIS A 51 -22.22 -7.95 -3.23
CA HIS A 51 -21.49 -8.92 -4.02
C HIS A 51 -20.86 -9.97 -3.11
N TRP A 52 -20.99 -11.25 -3.47
CA TRP A 52 -20.58 -12.38 -2.63
C TRP A 52 -19.08 -12.41 -2.26
N THR A 53 -18.22 -11.80 -3.08
CA THR A 53 -16.77 -11.64 -2.79
C THR A 53 -16.44 -10.45 -1.88
N TYR A 54 -17.43 -9.72 -1.38
CA TYR A 54 -17.19 -8.70 -0.37
C TYR A 54 -16.63 -9.33 0.89
N ASP A 55 -15.49 -8.82 1.35
CA ASP A 55 -14.86 -9.28 2.57
C ASP A 55 -14.63 -8.11 3.54
N LEU A 56 -15.34 -8.15 4.68
CA LEU A 56 -15.22 -7.14 5.74
C LEU A 56 -13.84 -7.11 6.37
N ASN A 57 -13.20 -8.26 6.57
CA ASN A 57 -11.85 -8.35 7.13
C ASN A 57 -10.84 -7.73 6.16
N ARG A 58 -10.98 -8.05 4.87
CA ARG A 58 -10.19 -7.42 3.81
C ARG A 58 -10.41 -5.91 3.76
N HIS A 59 -11.64 -5.43 3.94
CA HIS A 59 -11.96 -4.00 4.00
C HIS A 59 -11.24 -3.32 5.18
N ILE A 60 -11.31 -3.89 6.38
CA ILE A 60 -10.65 -3.36 7.58
C ILE A 60 -9.13 -3.33 7.38
N ALA A 61 -8.56 -4.41 6.86
CA ALA A 61 -7.13 -4.51 6.58
C ALA A 61 -6.68 -3.47 5.54
N LEU A 62 -7.46 -3.24 4.48
CA LEU A 62 -7.19 -2.19 3.48
C LEU A 62 -7.22 -0.79 4.11
N LYS A 63 -8.15 -0.51 5.02
CA LYS A 63 -8.20 0.79 5.74
C LYS A 63 -6.98 0.98 6.63
N GLN A 64 -6.59 -0.05 7.40
CA GLN A 64 -5.43 0.00 8.29
C GLN A 64 -4.13 0.19 7.50
N ALA A 65 -3.93 -0.60 6.44
CA ALA A 65 -2.76 -0.48 5.57
C ALA A 65 -2.69 0.91 4.92
N LEU A 66 -3.81 1.41 4.36
CA LEU A 66 -3.84 2.73 3.74
C LEU A 66 -3.50 3.85 4.74
N ALA A 67 -3.99 3.77 5.97
CA ALA A 67 -3.65 4.75 7.00
C ALA A 67 -2.15 4.73 7.34
N ALA A 68 -1.57 3.54 7.51
CA ALA A 68 -0.15 3.39 7.80
C ALA A 68 0.74 3.86 6.64
N GLU A 69 0.43 3.47 5.40
CA GLU A 69 1.24 3.85 4.23
C GLU A 69 1.14 5.36 3.93
N ARG A 70 0.03 6.03 4.26
CA ARG A 70 -0.08 7.50 4.16
C ARG A 70 0.78 8.22 5.19
N ARG A 71 0.87 7.69 6.42
CA ARG A 71 1.78 8.22 7.45
C ARG A 71 3.23 8.08 6.99
N ARG A 72 3.62 6.89 6.53
CA ARG A 72 4.95 6.63 5.96
C ARG A 72 5.28 7.60 4.81
N LEU A 73 4.35 7.83 3.89
CA LEU A 73 4.55 8.81 2.82
C LEU A 73 4.80 10.22 3.37
N ALA A 74 4.01 10.66 4.34
CA ALA A 74 4.21 11.97 4.95
C ALA A 74 5.58 12.08 5.63
N ASP A 75 6.04 11.02 6.29
CA ASP A 75 7.35 10.99 6.94
C ASP A 75 8.51 11.01 5.91
N LEU A 76 8.39 10.26 4.81
CA LEU A 76 9.36 10.31 3.70
C LEU A 76 9.44 11.68 3.04
N LEU A 77 8.30 12.37 2.88
CA LEU A 77 8.28 13.73 2.33
C LEU A 77 8.90 14.76 3.28
N LYS A 78 8.79 14.55 4.60
CA LYS A 78 9.42 15.40 5.62
C LYS A 78 10.93 15.18 5.73
N ALA A 79 11.39 13.94 5.53
CA ALA A 79 12.80 13.57 5.66
C ALA A 79 13.73 14.22 4.61
N GLY A 80 13.16 14.93 3.63
CA GLY A 80 13.91 15.52 2.53
C GLY A 80 14.36 14.48 1.50
N PRO A 81 14.83 14.92 0.31
CA PRO A 81 15.27 13.99 -0.73
C PRO A 81 16.54 13.28 -0.25
N LYS A 82 16.41 11.99 0.09
CA LYS A 82 17.56 11.10 0.05
C LYS A 82 17.87 10.87 -1.43
N THR A 83 19.07 11.23 -1.86
CA THR A 83 19.59 10.96 -3.20
C THR A 83 19.49 9.45 -3.48
N HIS A 84 18.36 9.02 -4.06
CA HIS A 84 18.20 7.66 -4.52
C HIS A 84 18.93 7.56 -5.86
N SER A 85 20.12 6.95 -5.89
CA SER A 85 20.69 6.50 -7.16
C SER A 85 19.71 5.50 -7.77
N PRO A 86 19.31 5.65 -9.04
CA PRO A 86 18.40 4.69 -9.65
C PRO A 86 19.06 3.30 -9.59
N PRO A 87 18.35 2.24 -9.21
CA PRO A 87 18.85 0.89 -9.38
C PRO A 87 19.13 0.71 -10.88
N GLY A 88 20.42 0.60 -11.23
CA GLY A 88 20.88 0.45 -12.60
C GLY A 88 20.03 -0.57 -13.34
N GLY A 89 19.52 -0.17 -14.50
CA GLY A 89 18.95 -1.11 -15.46
C GLY A 89 20.03 -2.11 -15.83
N GLY A 90 19.82 -3.36 -15.45
CA GLY A 90 20.58 -4.51 -15.91
C GLY A 90 19.61 -5.45 -16.60
N GLU A 91 19.59 -5.32 -17.93
CA GLU A 91 19.28 -6.29 -18.98
C GLU A 91 17.94 -7.06 -18.96
#